data_AF-A0A978VU49-F1
#
_entry.id   AF-A0A978VU49-F1
#
_cell.length_a   1.000
_cell.length_b   1.000
_cell.length_c   1.000
_cell.angle_alpha   90.00
_cell.angle_beta   90.00
_cell.angle_gamma   90.00
#
_symmetry.space_group_name_H-M   'P 1'
#
loop_
_entity.id
_entity.type
_entity.pdbx_description
1 polymer ?
#
loop_
_entity_poly.entity_id
_entity_poly.type
_entity_poly.pdbx_seq_one_letter_code
_entity_poly.pdbx_strand_id
1 'polypeptide(L)'
;MRSSIASIFINSITMMKRKRRYQEALELEPPAFSHFPNELATEILARLVSSSQIDYFNTKKCCKSFNKVGEDDYVYRHMSLGKLKHIAWERRNEVKKFYNTCKKSGHPEVLYEEGGVSLS
;
A
#
# COMPACT_ATOMS: atom_id res chain seq x y z
N MET A 1 37.65 -0.31 19.21
CA MET A 1 36.30 0.25 19.42
C MET A 1 36.43 1.72 19.80
N ARG A 2 36.10 2.65 18.90
CA ARG A 2 35.87 4.05 19.27
C ARG A 2 34.63 4.51 18.51
N SER A 3 33.47 4.22 19.08
CA SER A 3 32.23 4.87 18.66
C SER A 3 32.39 6.35 19.03
N SER A 4 32.81 7.15 18.05
CA SER A 4 33.08 8.58 18.26
C SER A 4 31.75 9.27 18.58
N ILE A 5 31.67 9.96 19.71
CA ILE A 5 30.50 10.79 20.11
C ILE A 5 30.08 11.74 18.97
N ALA A 6 31.04 12.15 18.14
CA ALA A 6 30.80 12.94 16.93
C ALA A 6 29.89 12.23 15.90
N SER A 7 29.99 10.91 15.72
CA SER A 7 29.14 10.18 14.75
C SER A 7 27.69 10.11 15.20
N ILE A 8 27.45 9.92 16.50
CA ILE A 8 26.11 9.95 17.10
C ILE A 8 25.50 11.34 16.91
N PHE A 9 26.26 12.39 17.20
CA PHE A 9 25.80 13.77 17.08
C PHE A 9 25.50 14.16 15.63
N ILE A 10 26.37 13.77 14.69
CA ILE A 10 26.16 13.97 13.25
C ILE A 10 24.89 13.23 12.79
N ASN A 11 24.67 11.99 13.22
CA ASN A 11 23.46 11.23 12.88
C ASN A 11 22.18 11.89 13.43
N SER A 12 22.22 12.41 14.66
CA SER A 12 21.11 13.16 15.24
C SER A 12 20.82 14.45 14.47
N ILE A 13 21.86 15.19 14.07
CA ILE A 13 21.71 16.40 13.25
C ILE A 13 21.15 16.07 11.87
N THR A 14 21.64 15.01 11.21
CA THR A 14 21.12 14.61 9.89
C THR A 14 19.67 14.12 9.98
N MET A 15 19.29 13.40 11.03
CA MET A 15 17.90 13.03 11.34
C MET A 15 17.01 14.26 11.57
N MET A 16 17.45 15.23 12.37
CA MET A 16 16.72 16.48 12.60
C MET A 16 16.57 17.31 11.33
N LYS A 17 17.62 17.42 10.50
CA LYS A 17 17.55 18.09 9.19
C LYS A 17 16.66 17.36 8.19
N ARG A 18 16.61 16.03 8.23
CA ARG A 18 15.69 15.22 7.41
C ARG A 18 14.24 15.45 7.84
N LYS A 19 13.96 15.47 9.15
CA LYS A 19 12.63 15.78 9.71
C LYS A 19 12.18 17.20 9.38
N ARG A 20 13.09 18.17 9.42
CA ARG A 20 12.81 19.56 9.04
C ARG A 20 12.52 19.71 7.55
N ARG A 21 13.33 19.10 6.67
CA ARG A 21 13.06 19.08 5.22
C ARG A 21 11.73 18.39 4.88
N TYR A 22 11.34 17.35 5.62
CA TYR A 22 10.03 16.71 5.47
C TYR A 22 8.88 17.63 5.89
N GLN A 23 9.07 18.46 6.92
CA GLN A 23 8.09 19.46 7.34
C GLN A 23 8.03 20.65 6.38
N GLU A 24 9.17 21.17 5.94
CA GLU A 24 9.22 22.26 4.95
C GLU A 24 8.64 21.82 3.59
N ALA A 25 8.85 20.56 3.18
CA ALA A 25 8.21 19.98 1.98
C ALA A 25 6.73 19.63 2.19
N LEU A 26 6.26 19.58 3.44
CA LEU A 26 4.84 19.46 3.78
C LEU A 26 4.15 20.84 3.83
N GLU A 27 4.90 21.90 4.18
CA GLU A 27 4.44 23.30 4.21
C GLU A 27 4.46 23.98 2.83
N LEU A 28 5.42 23.62 1.96
CA LEU A 28 5.33 23.89 0.51
C LEU A 28 4.29 22.94 -0.08
N GLU A 29 3.02 23.31 -0.08
CA GLU A 29 1.92 22.50 -0.63
C GLU A 29 2.04 22.34 -2.16
N PRO A 30 2.50 21.19 -2.72
CA PRO A 30 1.90 20.71 -3.95
C PRO A 30 0.41 20.47 -3.66
N PRO A 31 -0.52 20.54 -4.64
CA PRO A 31 -1.95 20.40 -4.38
C PRO A 31 -2.18 19.19 -3.50
N ALA A 32 -2.51 19.42 -2.22
CA ALA A 32 -2.56 18.33 -1.29
C ALA A 32 -3.65 17.37 -1.74
N PHE A 33 -3.30 16.09 -1.85
CA PHE A 33 -4.25 15.01 -2.12
C PHE A 33 -5.41 14.97 -1.09
N SER A 34 -5.37 15.82 -0.05
CA SER A 34 -6.49 16.11 0.85
C SER A 34 -7.71 16.73 0.16
N HIS A 35 -7.52 17.49 -0.92
CA HIS A 35 -8.62 18.06 -1.72
C HIS A 35 -9.05 17.16 -2.88
N PHE A 36 -8.38 16.02 -3.05
CA PHE A 36 -8.67 15.10 -4.14
C PHE A 36 -9.96 14.33 -3.85
N PRO A 37 -10.95 14.31 -4.77
CA PRO A 37 -12.18 13.56 -4.58
C PRO A 37 -11.89 12.08 -4.30
N ASN A 38 -12.57 11.52 -3.30
CA ASN A 38 -12.37 10.12 -2.91
C ASN A 38 -12.63 9.17 -4.09
N GLU A 39 -13.61 9.48 -4.94
CA GLU A 39 -13.94 8.69 -6.14
C GLU A 39 -12.75 8.60 -7.11
N LEU A 40 -12.09 9.73 -7.37
CA LEU A 40 -10.89 9.74 -8.21
C LEU A 40 -9.73 9.02 -7.51
N ALA A 41 -9.60 9.15 -6.19
CA ALA A 41 -8.58 8.42 -5.43
C ALA A 41 -8.80 6.91 -5.54
N THR A 42 -10.05 6.46 -5.42
CA THR A 42 -10.46 5.07 -5.55
C THR A 42 -10.08 4.54 -6.91
N GLU A 43 -10.39 5.29 -7.97
CA GLU A 43 -10.11 4.86 -9.34
C GLU A 43 -8.61 4.82 -9.66
N ILE A 44 -7.84 5.82 -9.19
CA ILE A 44 -6.37 5.80 -9.31
C ILE A 44 -5.81 4.56 -8.62
N LEU A 45 -6.24 4.29 -7.38
CA LEU A 45 -5.76 3.14 -6.63
C LEU A 45 -6.19 1.82 -7.28
N ALA A 46 -7.41 1.71 -7.79
CA ALA A 46 -7.89 0.53 -8.50
C ALA A 46 -7.01 0.21 -9.73
N ARG A 47 -6.69 1.23 -10.54
CA ARG A 47 -5.79 1.07 -11.69
C ARG A 47 -4.37 0.75 -11.27
N LEU A 48 -3.91 1.37 -10.18
CA LEU A 48 -2.58 1.12 -9.64
C LEU A 48 -2.44 -0.32 -9.14
N VAL A 49 -3.43 -0.86 -8.43
CA VAL A 49 -3.35 -2.25 -7.93
C VAL A 49 -3.44 -3.31 -9.03
N SER A 50 -4.09 -3.00 -10.14
CA SER A 50 -4.10 -3.89 -11.32
C SER A 50 -2.72 -3.98 -11.96
N SER A 51 -1.88 -2.94 -11.85
CA SER A 51 -0.56 -2.85 -12.48
C SER A 51 0.60 -3.16 -11.55
N SER A 52 0.57 -2.67 -10.31
CA SER A 52 1.65 -2.80 -9.33
C SER A 52 1.16 -2.72 -7.88
N GLN A 53 1.19 -3.86 -7.20
CA GLN A 53 0.88 -3.92 -5.77
C GLN A 53 1.88 -3.14 -4.90
N ILE A 54 3.16 -3.13 -5.29
CA ILE A 54 4.22 -2.43 -4.56
C ILE A 54 3.93 -0.93 -4.57
N ASP A 55 3.62 -0.38 -5.73
CA ASP A 55 3.33 1.05 -5.87
C ASP A 55 2.04 1.42 -5.16
N TYR A 56 1.05 0.53 -5.13
CA TYR A 56 -0.13 0.71 -4.30
C TYR A 56 0.19 0.82 -2.80
N PHE A 57 0.98 -0.10 -2.24
CA PHE A 57 1.36 -0.03 -0.81
C PHE A 57 2.19 1.21 -0.49
N ASN A 58 3.02 1.66 -1.42
CA ASN A 58 3.77 2.91 -1.28
C ASN A 58 2.84 4.12 -1.33
N THR A 59 1.93 4.18 -2.30
CA THR A 59 0.96 5.27 -2.47
C THR A 59 0.03 5.41 -1.25
N LYS A 60 -0.41 4.29 -0.66
CA LYS A 60 -1.19 4.30 0.60
C LYS A 60 -0.45 4.90 1.79
N LYS A 61 0.88 4.91 1.78
CA LYS A 61 1.70 5.51 2.84
C LYS A 61 1.97 7.00 2.59
N CYS A 62 1.78 7.48 1.36
CA CYS A 62 2.07 8.85 0.98
C CYS A 62 1.08 9.86 1.56
N CYS A 63 -0.22 9.54 1.62
CA CYS A 63 -1.22 10.48 2.13
C CYS A 63 -2.41 9.79 2.82
N LYS A 64 -3.09 10.55 3.69
CA LYS A 64 -4.25 10.07 4.46
C LYS A 64 -5.46 9.71 3.57
N SER A 65 -5.67 10.45 2.48
CA SER A 65 -6.77 10.19 1.53
C SER A 65 -6.61 8.80 0.89
N PHE A 66 -5.45 8.54 0.27
CA PHE A 66 -5.15 7.23 -0.29
C PHE A 66 -5.10 6.12 0.77
N ASN A 67 -4.64 6.41 1.97
CA ASN A 67 -4.66 5.43 3.05
C ASN A 67 -6.09 4.95 3.35
N LYS A 68 -7.02 5.90 3.52
CA LYS A 68 -8.43 5.62 3.80
C LYS A 68 -9.12 4.92 2.63
N VAL A 69 -8.98 5.49 1.44
CA VAL A 69 -9.65 4.99 0.23
C VAL A 69 -9.06 3.65 -0.24
N GLY A 70 -7.78 3.41 0.02
CA GLY A 70 -7.13 2.16 -0.36
C GLY A 70 -7.60 0.95 0.43
N GLU A 71 -8.46 1.09 1.43
CA GLU A 71 -9.12 -0.04 2.12
C GLU A 71 -10.51 -0.37 1.52
N ASP A 72 -10.93 0.33 0.45
CA ASP A 72 -12.21 0.10 -0.21
C ASP A 72 -12.26 -1.25 -0.95
N ASP A 73 -13.38 -1.95 -0.83
CA ASP A 73 -13.62 -3.24 -1.48
C ASP A 73 -13.46 -3.17 -3.01
N TYR A 74 -13.84 -2.06 -3.63
CA TYR A 74 -13.63 -1.82 -5.05
C TYR A 74 -12.16 -1.90 -5.43
N VAL A 75 -11.26 -1.33 -4.63
CA VAL A 75 -9.82 -1.41 -4.87
C VAL A 75 -9.34 -2.85 -4.76
N TYR A 76 -9.76 -3.57 -3.71
CA TYR A 76 -9.39 -4.97 -3.56
C TYR A 76 -9.86 -5.84 -4.73
N ARG A 77 -11.06 -5.61 -5.28
CA ARG A 77 -11.57 -6.35 -6.44
C ARG A 77 -10.76 -6.19 -7.71
N HIS A 78 -10.03 -5.07 -7.87
CA HIS A 78 -9.25 -4.77 -9.08
C HIS A 78 -7.80 -5.23 -9.01
N MET A 79 -7.39 -5.85 -7.90
CA MET A 79 -6.00 -6.17 -7.69
C MET A 79 -5.53 -7.34 -8.56
N SER A 80 -4.37 -7.22 -9.20
CA SER A 80 -3.81 -8.40 -9.89
C SER A 80 -3.27 -9.39 -8.86
N LEU A 81 -3.78 -10.62 -8.80
CA LEU A 81 -3.31 -11.63 -7.83
C LEU A 81 -2.15 -12.48 -8.34
N GLY A 82 -1.74 -12.34 -9.62
CA GLY A 82 -0.84 -13.28 -10.30
C GLY A 82 0.43 -13.67 -9.53
N LYS A 83 1.17 -12.70 -8.96
CA LYS A 83 2.39 -12.98 -8.17
C LYS A 83 2.10 -13.44 -6.73
N LEU A 84 0.98 -13.02 -6.16
CA LEU A 84 0.61 -13.38 -4.79
C LEU A 84 0.09 -14.80 -4.70
N LYS A 85 -0.52 -15.34 -5.77
CA LYS A 85 -0.99 -16.73 -5.80
C LYS A 85 0.14 -17.69 -5.42
N HIS A 86 1.32 -17.57 -6.01
CA HIS A 86 2.45 -18.44 -5.69
C HIS A 86 2.96 -18.28 -4.24
N ILE A 87 3.00 -17.05 -3.71
CA ILE A 87 3.56 -16.75 -2.39
C ILE A 87 2.57 -17.04 -1.24
N ALA A 88 1.27 -16.93 -1.49
CA ALA A 88 0.21 -17.17 -0.51
C ALA A 88 0.19 -18.63 -0.04
N TRP A 89 0.47 -19.58 -0.96
CA TRP A 89 0.60 -21.00 -0.64
C TRP A 89 1.83 -21.30 0.22
N GLU A 90 2.87 -20.46 0.17
CA GLU A 90 4.15 -20.64 0.89
C GLU A 90 4.18 -20.07 2.33
N ARG A 91 3.02 -19.92 2.99
CA ARG A 91 2.89 -19.67 4.45
C ARG A 91 3.20 -18.25 4.98
N ARG A 92 3.07 -17.17 4.21
CA ARG A 92 3.06 -15.82 4.82
C ARG A 92 1.68 -15.46 5.36
N ASN A 93 1.53 -15.39 6.69
CA ASN A 93 0.28 -15.01 7.35
C ASN A 93 -0.32 -13.69 6.84
N GLU A 94 0.53 -12.72 6.50
CA GLU A 94 0.13 -11.43 5.93
C GLU A 94 -0.50 -11.60 4.54
N VAL A 95 0.12 -12.42 3.69
CA VAL A 95 -0.40 -12.72 2.35
C VAL A 95 -1.71 -13.49 2.43
N LYS A 96 -1.85 -14.42 3.38
CA LYS A 96 -3.11 -15.13 3.64
C LYS A 96 -4.23 -14.20 4.11
N LYS A 97 -3.94 -13.30 5.06
CA LYS A 97 -4.90 -12.26 5.51
C LYS A 97 -5.34 -11.41 4.32
N PHE A 98 -4.40 -11.01 3.49
CA PHE A 98 -4.64 -10.19 2.32
C PHE A 98 -5.50 -10.89 1.26
N TYR A 99 -5.21 -12.16 0.95
CA TYR A 99 -6.02 -12.98 0.05
C TYR A 99 -7.45 -13.13 0.59
N ASN A 100 -7.61 -13.35 1.90
CA ASN A 100 -8.93 -13.41 2.52
C ASN A 100 -9.69 -12.08 2.43
N THR A 101 -9.01 -10.94 2.49
CA THR A 101 -9.64 -9.64 2.26
C THR A 101 -10.16 -9.52 0.82
N CYS A 102 -9.34 -9.90 -0.17
CA CYS A 102 -9.77 -9.94 -1.58
C CYS A 102 -10.96 -10.89 -1.78
N LYS A 103 -10.96 -12.05 -1.11
CA LYS A 103 -12.10 -12.96 -1.13
C LYS A 103 -13.37 -12.29 -0.62
N LYS A 104 -13.30 -11.66 0.56
CA LYS A 104 -14.45 -11.01 1.20
C LYS A 104 -15.00 -9.84 0.38
N SER A 105 -14.14 -9.11 -0.35
CA SER A 105 -14.56 -8.01 -1.23
C SER A 105 -15.22 -8.48 -2.53
N GLY A 106 -15.25 -9.80 -2.78
CA GLY A 106 -15.83 -10.38 -3.99
C GLY A 106 -14.90 -10.33 -5.20
N HIS A 107 -13.60 -10.51 -4.98
CA HIS A 107 -12.61 -10.52 -6.06
C HIS A 107 -12.92 -11.64 -7.08
N PRO A 108 -13.06 -11.33 -8.38
CA PRO A 108 -13.54 -12.29 -9.38
C PRO A 108 -12.61 -13.49 -9.55
N GLU A 109 -11.28 -13.27 -9.63
CA GLU A 109 -10.32 -14.39 -9.73
C GLU A 109 -10.39 -15.36 -8.54
N VAL A 110 -10.57 -14.85 -7.31
CA VAL A 110 -10.63 -15.69 -6.11
C VAL A 110 -11.91 -16.52 -6.09
N LEU A 111 -13.04 -15.89 -6.42
CA LEU A 111 -14.34 -16.56 -6.47
C LEU A 111 -14.37 -17.64 -7.56
N TYR A 112 -13.75 -17.39 -8.72
CA TYR A 112 -13.66 -18.37 -9.80
C TYR A 112 -12.86 -19.63 -9.38
N GLU A 113 -11.74 -19.45 -8.67
CA GLU A 113 -10.92 -20.58 -8.18
C GLU A 113 -11.68 -21.45 -7.16
N GLU A 114 -12.44 -20.86 -6.23
CA GLU A 114 -13.22 -21.64 -5.26
C GLU A 114 -14.41 -22.38 -5.87
N GLY A 115 -15.08 -21.75 -6.84
CA GLY A 115 -16.14 -22.39 -7.61
C GLY A 115 -15.62 -23.59 -8.42
N GLY A 116 -14.40 -23.50 -8.95
CA GLY A 116 -13.75 -24.58 -9.68
C GLY A 116 -13.40 -25.80 -8.82
N VAL A 117 -13.08 -25.61 -7.54
CA VAL A 117 -12.76 -26.70 -6.59
C VAL A 117 -14.02 -27.47 -6.12
N SER A 118 -15.21 -26.92 -6.34
CA SER A 118 -16.48 -27.53 -5.91
C SER A 118 -17.16 -28.41 -6.98
N LEU A 119 -16.61 -28.46 -8.20
CA LEU A 119 -17.18 -29.17 -9.37
C LEU A 119 -16.33 -30.35 -9.86
N SER A 120 -15.33 -30.79 -9.08
CA SER A 120 -14.46 -31.95 -9.36
C SER A 120 -14.49 -32.95 -8.22
#